data_AF-A0A7M5XK47-F1
#
_entry.id   AF-A0A7M5XK47-F1
#
_cell.length_a   1.000
_cell.length_b   1.000
_cell.length_c   1.000
_cell.angle_alpha   90.00
_cell.angle_beta   90.00
_cell.angle_gamma   90.00
#
_symmetry.space_group_name_H-M   'P 1'
#
loop_
_entity.id
_entity.type
_entity.pdbx_description
1 polymer ?
#
loop_
_entity_poly.entity_id
_entity_poly.type
_entity_poly.pdbx_seq_one_letter_code
_entity_poly.pdbx_strand_id
1 'polypeptide(L)'
;MKNKGKTEEMKALKSRHGTASMILKWTLTILFSTVVRWLLIYFDFGEVFKRRVEISSPITSWFRVEECITLSQLGLSPYSGDVCHQPPLIVEMFKLLPSKWTVPFFVMTDLAIGIVLSKLCQCYTASQLSAQDSEKKEYAADTKSIWIKENSIVPFIVLNLYLLNPFTILTCVAQSTNIINNFVISLLLFSMSKGYCSMASICVAFVSYISLYPIMLIVPVILSVKKVRVKKGFFILVNS
;
A
#
# COMPACT_ATOMS: atom_id res chain seq x y z
N MET A 1 -18.91 -17.92 -41.56
CA MET A 1 -18.10 -16.76 -41.11
C MET A 1 -18.86 -15.74 -40.26
N LYS A 2 -20.14 -15.40 -40.56
CA LYS A 2 -20.95 -14.40 -39.83
C LYS A 2 -21.15 -14.67 -38.32
N ASN A 3 -21.11 -15.93 -37.88
CA ASN A 3 -21.34 -16.32 -36.49
C ASN A 3 -20.12 -16.11 -35.56
N LYS A 4 -18.90 -16.13 -36.11
CA LYS A 4 -17.66 -15.94 -35.34
C LYS A 4 -17.49 -14.47 -34.92
N GLY A 5 -17.84 -13.52 -35.79
CA GLY A 5 -17.81 -12.07 -35.51
C GLY A 5 -18.76 -11.65 -34.39
N LYS A 6 -20.04 -12.09 -34.43
CA LYS A 6 -21.02 -11.82 -33.37
C LYS A 6 -20.60 -12.37 -31.99
N THR A 7 -19.91 -13.52 -31.98
CA THR A 7 -19.46 -14.15 -30.74
C THR A 7 -18.28 -13.39 -30.10
N GLU A 8 -17.37 -12.86 -30.91
CA GLU A 8 -16.26 -12.03 -30.43
C GLU A 8 -16.73 -10.63 -29.99
N GLU A 9 -17.68 -10.02 -30.69
CA GLU A 9 -18.31 -8.76 -30.26
C GLU A 9 -19.06 -8.91 -28.94
N MET A 10 -19.82 -10.00 -28.75
CA MET A 10 -20.48 -10.29 -27.46
C MET A 10 -19.48 -10.50 -26.31
N LYS A 11 -18.35 -11.16 -26.57
CA LYS A 11 -17.28 -11.32 -25.56
C LYS A 11 -16.64 -9.99 -25.20
N ALA A 12 -16.36 -9.14 -26.20
CA ALA A 12 -15.78 -7.82 -26.00
C ALA A 12 -16.74 -6.90 -25.20
N LEU A 13 -18.03 -6.92 -25.51
CA LEU A 13 -19.06 -6.19 -24.77
C LEU A 13 -19.20 -6.68 -23.33
N LYS A 14 -19.20 -8.00 -23.11
CA LYS A 14 -19.27 -8.60 -21.76
C LYS A 14 -18.03 -8.30 -20.92
N SER A 15 -16.84 -8.32 -21.53
CA SER A 15 -15.58 -7.90 -20.91
C SER A 15 -15.61 -6.43 -20.52
N ARG A 16 -16.02 -5.56 -21.44
CA ARG A 16 -16.10 -4.10 -21.22
C ARG A 16 -17.11 -3.74 -20.12
N HIS A 17 -18.27 -4.41 -20.08
CA HIS A 17 -19.26 -4.24 -19.00
C HIS A 17 -18.74 -4.75 -17.64
N GLY A 18 -18.02 -5.89 -17.64
CA GLY A 18 -17.37 -6.42 -16.42
C GLY A 18 -16.33 -5.47 -15.84
N THR A 19 -15.48 -4.89 -16.68
CA THR A 19 -14.45 -3.92 -16.27
C THR A 19 -15.07 -2.62 -15.75
N ALA A 20 -16.11 -2.10 -16.42
CA ALA A 20 -16.82 -0.90 -15.97
C ALA A 20 -17.51 -1.11 -14.61
N SER A 21 -18.17 -2.26 -14.42
CA SER A 21 -18.79 -2.64 -13.14
C SER A 21 -17.76 -2.75 -12.01
N MET A 22 -16.57 -3.29 -12.28
CA MET A 22 -15.49 -3.33 -11.29
C MET A 22 -14.98 -1.94 -10.93
N ILE A 23 -14.69 -1.08 -11.92
CA ILE A 23 -14.21 0.30 -11.65
C ILE A 23 -15.23 1.08 -10.81
N LEU A 24 -16.52 0.91 -11.10
CA LEU A 24 -17.59 1.53 -10.30
C LEU A 24 -17.55 1.06 -8.84
N LYS A 25 -17.41 -0.24 -8.59
CA LYS A 25 -17.32 -0.76 -7.22
C LYS A 25 -16.10 -0.21 -6.47
N TRP A 26 -14.96 -0.10 -7.12
CA TRP A 26 -13.74 0.44 -6.51
C TRP A 26 -13.88 1.92 -6.15
N THR A 27 -14.40 2.71 -7.09
CA THR A 27 -14.63 4.14 -6.87
C THR A 27 -15.64 4.37 -5.75
N LEU A 28 -16.70 3.57 -5.67
CA LEU A 28 -17.66 3.62 -4.56
C LEU A 28 -17.01 3.28 -3.20
N THR A 29 -16.20 2.22 -3.12
CA THR A 29 -15.48 1.86 -1.88
C THR A 29 -14.55 3.00 -1.44
N ILE A 30 -13.76 3.55 -2.37
CA ILE A 30 -12.84 4.65 -2.07
C ILE A 30 -13.61 5.88 -1.60
N LEU A 31 -14.66 6.28 -2.31
CA LEU A 31 -15.49 7.43 -1.96
C LEU A 31 -16.12 7.26 -0.57
N PHE A 32 -16.73 6.12 -0.30
CA PHE A 32 -17.33 5.82 1.00
C PHE A 32 -16.29 5.90 2.12
N SER A 33 -15.14 5.24 1.93
CA SER A 33 -13.99 5.26 2.84
C SER A 33 -13.47 6.68 3.12
N THR A 34 -13.40 7.53 2.10
CA THR A 34 -13.01 8.94 2.22
C THR A 34 -14.04 9.74 3.00
N VAL A 35 -15.33 9.60 2.69
CA VAL A 35 -16.42 10.30 3.37
C VAL A 35 -16.45 9.94 4.85
N VAL A 36 -16.33 8.65 5.19
CA VAL A 36 -16.30 8.22 6.60
C VAL A 36 -15.15 8.88 7.36
N ARG A 37 -13.93 8.91 6.80
CA ARG A 37 -12.78 9.57 7.44
C ARG A 37 -13.01 11.06 7.63
N TRP A 38 -13.47 11.75 6.59
CA TRP A 38 -13.76 13.19 6.66
C TRP A 38 -14.85 13.52 7.66
N LEU A 39 -15.93 12.73 7.72
CA LEU A 39 -17.00 12.91 8.70
C LEU A 39 -16.47 12.74 10.13
N LEU A 40 -15.70 11.67 10.40
CA LEU A 40 -15.14 11.43 11.74
C LEU A 40 -14.20 12.56 12.19
N ILE A 41 -13.40 13.11 11.27
CA ILE A 41 -12.53 14.25 11.56
C ILE A 41 -13.35 15.52 11.78
N TYR A 42 -14.40 15.74 10.98
CA TYR A 42 -15.27 16.91 11.09
C TYR A 42 -16.07 16.95 12.39
N PHE A 43 -16.54 15.80 12.90
CA PHE A 43 -17.23 15.67 14.17
C PHE A 43 -16.31 15.66 15.40
N ASP A 44 -15.05 16.05 15.25
CA ASP A 44 -14.05 16.19 16.32
C ASP A 44 -13.72 14.90 17.09
N PHE A 45 -14.06 13.73 16.52
CA PHE A 45 -13.61 12.45 17.07
C PHE A 45 -12.08 12.28 16.96
N GLY A 46 -11.42 13.08 16.11
CA GLY A 46 -9.96 13.13 15.98
C GLY A 46 -9.26 13.34 17.32
N GLU A 47 -9.69 14.32 18.12
CA GLU A 47 -9.08 14.63 19.42
C GLU A 47 -9.28 13.51 20.46
N VAL A 48 -10.42 12.83 20.42
CA VAL A 48 -10.70 11.67 21.28
C VAL A 48 -9.75 10.52 20.95
N PHE A 49 -9.53 10.25 19.67
CA PHE A 49 -8.70 9.13 19.22
C PHE A 49 -7.20 9.40 19.27
N LYS A 50 -6.75 10.65 19.07
CA LYS A 50 -5.34 11.07 19.24
C LYS A 50 -4.78 10.76 20.62
N ARG A 51 -5.62 10.79 21.66
CA ARG A 51 -5.23 10.56 23.06
C ARG A 51 -5.23 9.08 23.46
N ARG A 52 -5.70 8.17 22.59
CA ARG A 52 -5.72 6.73 22.87
C ARG A 52 -4.42 6.10 22.40
N VAL A 53 -3.67 5.53 23.36
CA VAL A 53 -2.39 4.86 23.11
C VAL A 53 -2.51 3.66 22.15
N GLU A 54 -3.69 3.03 22.09
CA GLU A 54 -4.01 1.93 21.18
C GLU A 54 -4.03 2.36 19.71
N ILE A 55 -4.37 3.62 19.44
CA ILE A 55 -4.53 4.17 18.09
C ILE A 55 -3.29 4.96 17.70
N SER A 56 -2.75 5.73 18.64
CA SER A 56 -1.56 6.53 18.46
C SER A 56 -0.67 6.41 19.69
N SER A 57 0.43 5.71 19.53
CA SER A 57 1.44 5.61 20.59
C SER A 57 2.18 6.94 20.78
N PRO A 58 2.85 7.16 21.94
CA PRO A 58 3.64 8.37 22.16
C PRO A 58 4.66 8.64 21.05
N ILE A 59 5.23 7.60 20.44
CA ILE A 59 6.21 7.74 19.36
C ILE A 59 5.58 8.02 17.98
N THR A 60 4.29 7.72 17.78
CA THR A 60 3.60 7.91 16.49
C THR A 60 2.56 9.03 16.49
N SER A 61 2.46 9.77 17.59
CA SER A 61 1.46 10.81 17.79
C SER A 61 1.76 12.10 17.04
N TRP A 62 0.74 12.62 16.36
CA TRP A 62 0.81 13.93 15.73
C TRP A 62 1.11 15.06 16.72
N PHE A 63 0.58 14.98 17.94
CA PHE A 63 0.85 15.98 18.99
C PHE A 63 2.35 16.12 19.28
N ARG A 64 3.07 15.01 19.33
CA ARG A 64 4.52 15.02 19.53
C ARG A 64 5.26 15.62 18.35
N VAL A 65 4.80 15.37 17.13
CA VAL A 65 5.37 15.99 15.93
C VAL A 65 5.15 17.50 15.94
N GLU A 66 3.96 17.98 16.29
CA GLU A 66 3.70 19.42 16.43
C GLU A 66 4.58 20.06 17.50
N GLU A 67 4.76 19.39 18.63
CA GLU A 67 5.66 19.83 19.71
C GLU A 67 7.12 19.90 19.23
N CYS A 68 7.61 18.86 18.54
CA CYS A 68 8.94 18.85 17.89
C CYS A 68 9.13 20.04 16.94
N ILE A 69 8.15 20.27 16.06
CA ILE A 69 8.19 21.32 15.04
C ILE A 69 8.22 22.70 15.72
N THR A 70 7.38 22.90 16.72
CA THR A 70 7.28 24.17 17.47
C THR A 70 8.59 24.48 18.19
N LEU A 71 9.19 23.52 18.89
CA LEU A 71 10.50 23.70 19.53
C LEU A 71 11.56 24.11 18.51
N SER A 72 11.58 23.45 17.35
CA SER A 72 12.54 23.78 16.30
C SER A 72 12.35 25.18 15.73
N GLN A 73 11.10 25.64 15.57
CA GLN A 73 10.78 26.98 15.07
C GLN A 73 11.20 28.07 16.07
N LEU A 74 11.20 27.76 17.37
CA LEU A 74 11.68 28.64 18.43
C LEU A 74 13.22 28.67 18.54
N GLY A 75 13.94 27.99 17.64
CA GLY A 75 15.40 27.90 17.68
C GLY A 75 15.94 26.97 18.78
N LEU A 76 15.06 26.22 19.44
CA LEU A 76 15.43 25.21 20.42
C LEU A 76 15.67 23.87 19.72
N SER A 77 16.61 23.07 20.23
CA SER A 77 16.81 21.72 19.72
C SER A 77 15.64 20.81 20.13
N PRO A 78 14.86 20.24 19.18
CA PRO A 78 13.73 19.37 19.50
C PRO A 78 14.12 18.10 20.26
N TYR A 79 15.38 17.69 20.12
CA TYR A 79 15.95 16.46 20.68
C TYR A 79 16.66 16.68 22.02
N SER A 80 16.69 17.92 22.53
CA SER A 80 17.34 18.21 23.81
C SER A 80 16.53 17.72 25.02
N GLY A 81 15.26 17.34 24.83
CA GLY A 81 14.41 16.75 25.85
C GLY A 81 13.75 15.45 25.39
N ASP A 82 12.86 14.91 26.21
CA ASP A 82 12.15 13.64 25.96
C ASP A 82 10.90 13.79 25.06
N VAL A 83 10.75 14.94 24.42
CA VAL A 83 9.56 15.28 23.64
C VAL A 83 9.62 14.67 22.23
N CYS A 84 10.77 14.75 21.58
CA CYS A 84 10.90 14.39 20.17
C CYS A 84 11.57 13.04 19.97
N HIS A 85 10.82 12.08 19.43
CA HIS A 85 11.34 10.75 19.08
C HIS A 85 11.23 10.45 17.58
N GLN A 86 10.65 11.38 16.83
CA GLN A 86 10.50 11.23 15.39
C GLN A 86 11.85 11.51 14.70
N PRO A 87 12.25 10.69 13.70
CA PRO A 87 13.48 10.91 12.94
C PRO A 87 13.53 12.31 12.28
N PRO A 88 14.69 12.97 12.24
CA PRO A 88 14.84 14.34 11.71
C PRO A 88 14.25 14.54 10.32
N LEU A 89 14.42 13.57 9.42
CA LEU A 89 13.88 13.67 8.06
C LEU A 89 12.36 13.81 8.03
N ILE A 90 11.65 13.13 8.94
CA ILE A 90 10.19 13.19 9.01
C ILE A 90 9.75 14.51 9.64
N VAL A 91 10.49 15.00 10.63
CA VAL A 91 10.25 16.33 11.21
C VAL A 91 10.40 17.42 10.15
N GLU A 92 11.48 17.42 9.37
CA GLU A 92 11.69 18.37 8.28
C GLU A 92 10.61 18.25 7.19
N MET A 93 10.22 17.03 6.83
CA MET A 93 9.12 16.81 5.88
C MET A 93 7.81 17.47 6.34
N PHE A 94 7.45 17.32 7.63
CA PHE A 94 6.23 17.91 8.17
C PHE A 94 6.34 19.42 8.42
N LYS A 95 7.54 19.96 8.68
CA LYS A 95 7.77 21.42 8.72
C LYS A 95 7.44 22.09 7.39
N LEU A 96 7.78 21.43 6.28
CA LEU A 96 7.50 21.93 4.93
C LEU A 96 6.01 21.79 4.55
N LEU A 97 5.24 20.98 5.28
CA LEU A 97 3.83 20.75 5.01
C LEU A 97 2.97 21.84 5.68
N PRO A 98 2.22 22.65 4.91
CA PRO A 98 1.34 23.65 5.53
C PRO A 98 0.25 22.98 6.36
N SER A 99 -0.13 23.59 7.49
CA SER A 99 -1.15 23.06 8.41
C SER A 99 -2.49 22.69 7.71
N LYS A 100 -2.90 23.45 6.69
CA LYS A 100 -4.11 23.15 5.89
C LYS A 100 -4.02 21.83 5.12
N TRP A 101 -2.82 21.37 4.80
CA TRP A 101 -2.54 20.15 4.04
C TRP A 101 -2.25 18.94 4.91
N THR A 102 -2.12 19.10 6.23
CA THR A 102 -1.88 17.99 7.16
C THR A 102 -2.97 16.93 7.07
N VAL A 103 -4.25 17.30 7.26
CA VAL A 103 -5.36 16.35 7.22
C VAL A 103 -5.50 15.68 5.84
N PRO A 104 -5.52 16.44 4.72
CA PRO A 104 -5.51 15.82 3.39
C PRO A 104 -4.34 14.87 3.18
N PHE A 105 -3.14 15.18 3.67
CA PHE A 105 -1.97 14.31 3.53
C PHE A 105 -2.19 12.93 4.16
N PHE A 106 -2.72 12.87 5.39
CA PHE A 106 -3.02 11.60 6.06
C PHE A 106 -4.09 10.81 5.30
N VAL A 107 -5.19 11.45 4.91
CA VAL A 107 -6.28 10.77 4.17
C VAL A 107 -5.79 10.27 2.81
N MET A 108 -5.08 11.10 2.04
CA MET A 108 -4.58 10.74 0.71
C MET A 108 -3.54 9.62 0.77
N THR A 109 -2.65 9.66 1.76
CA THR A 109 -1.65 8.59 1.96
C THR A 109 -2.35 7.28 2.33
N ASP A 110 -3.37 7.31 3.20
CA ASP A 110 -4.12 6.11 3.60
C ASP A 110 -4.83 5.45 2.40
N LEU A 111 -5.49 6.27 1.59
CA LEU A 111 -6.12 5.81 0.34
C LEU A 111 -5.08 5.24 -0.63
N ALA A 112 -3.91 5.88 -0.73
CA ALA A 112 -2.83 5.40 -1.57
C ALA A 112 -2.32 4.02 -1.12
N ILE A 113 -2.23 3.75 0.19
CA ILE A 113 -1.85 2.42 0.71
C ILE A 113 -2.82 1.36 0.21
N GLY A 114 -4.14 1.58 0.37
CA GLY A 114 -5.16 0.63 -0.10
C GLY A 114 -5.04 0.34 -1.60
N ILE A 115 -4.80 1.38 -2.41
CA ILE A 115 -4.61 1.25 -3.86
C ILE A 115 -3.33 0.47 -4.18
N VAL A 116 -2.22 0.76 -3.51
CA VAL A 116 -0.93 0.07 -3.71
C VAL A 116 -1.04 -1.41 -3.33
N LEU A 117 -1.68 -1.73 -2.20
CA LEU A 117 -1.94 -3.12 -1.78
C LEU A 117 -2.80 -3.88 -2.80
N SER A 118 -3.82 -3.23 -3.34
CA SER A 118 -4.66 -3.84 -4.36
C SER A 118 -3.88 -4.09 -5.67
N LYS A 119 -3.06 -3.12 -6.11
CA LYS A 119 -2.16 -3.30 -7.26
C LYS A 119 -1.11 -4.38 -7.03
N LEU A 120 -0.59 -4.50 -5.82
CA LEU A 120 0.30 -5.59 -5.40
C LEU A 120 -0.39 -6.94 -5.60
N CYS A 121 -1.62 -7.11 -5.11
CA CYS A 121 -2.38 -8.34 -5.31
C CYS A 121 -2.65 -8.64 -6.79
N GLN A 122 -2.98 -7.63 -7.61
CA GLN A 122 -3.13 -7.81 -9.06
C GLN A 122 -1.84 -8.35 -9.69
N CYS A 123 -0.69 -7.74 -9.36
CA CYS A 123 0.60 -8.17 -9.89
C CYS A 123 0.97 -9.58 -9.45
N TYR A 124 0.70 -9.88 -8.18
CA TYR A 124 0.94 -11.20 -7.62
C TYR A 124 0.07 -12.27 -8.31
N THR A 125 -1.25 -12.05 -8.42
CA THR A 125 -2.16 -12.96 -9.11
C THR A 125 -1.77 -13.16 -10.57
N ALA A 126 -1.41 -12.09 -11.30
CA ALA A 126 -0.95 -12.20 -12.68
C ALA A 126 0.33 -13.05 -12.80
N SER A 127 1.28 -12.86 -11.89
CA SER A 127 2.51 -13.65 -11.86
C SER A 127 2.25 -15.14 -11.59
N GLN A 128 1.32 -15.44 -10.67
CA GLN A 128 0.93 -16.81 -10.36
C GLN A 128 0.18 -17.48 -11.50
N LEU A 129 -0.70 -16.74 -12.20
CA LEU A 129 -1.40 -17.24 -13.37
C LEU A 129 -0.42 -17.64 -14.49
N SER A 130 0.59 -16.80 -14.74
CA SER A 130 1.62 -17.12 -15.76
C SER A 130 2.46 -18.35 -15.42
N ALA A 131 2.74 -18.57 -14.12
CA ALA A 131 3.44 -19.77 -13.65
C ALA A 131 2.53 -21.00 -13.81
N GLN A 132 1.27 -20.87 -13.40
CA GLN A 132 0.26 -21.93 -13.51
C GLN A 132 0.04 -22.37 -14.97
N ASP A 133 -0.01 -21.44 -15.92
CA ASP A 133 -0.17 -21.79 -17.34
C ASP A 133 1.05 -22.51 -17.93
N SER A 134 2.26 -22.24 -17.39
CA SER A 134 3.49 -22.92 -17.81
C SER A 134 3.56 -24.36 -17.27
N GLU A 135 3.08 -24.59 -16.05
CA GLU A 135 3.10 -25.88 -15.34
C GLU A 135 1.82 -26.72 -15.57
N LYS A 136 0.86 -26.18 -16.32
CA LYS A 136 -0.47 -26.77 -16.57
C LYS A 136 -0.46 -28.20 -17.09
N LYS A 137 0.63 -28.62 -17.73
CA LYS A 137 0.82 -29.96 -18.29
C LYS A 137 1.14 -31.02 -17.22
N GLU A 138 1.64 -30.60 -16.06
CA GLU A 138 2.02 -31.49 -14.95
C GLU A 138 0.91 -31.64 -13.90
N TYR A 139 -0.15 -30.84 -13.98
CA TYR A 139 -1.22 -30.87 -12.99
C TYR A 139 -2.22 -32.02 -13.21
N ALA A 140 -2.59 -32.69 -12.11
CA ALA A 140 -3.64 -33.70 -12.11
C ALA A 140 -4.99 -33.10 -12.53
N ALA A 141 -5.80 -33.88 -13.25
CA ALA A 141 -7.08 -33.45 -13.82
C ALA A 141 -8.09 -32.93 -12.79
N ASP A 142 -8.01 -33.39 -11.54
CA ASP A 142 -8.90 -33.03 -10.43
C ASP A 142 -8.62 -31.65 -9.82
N THR A 143 -7.52 -30.99 -10.20
CA THR A 143 -7.13 -29.68 -9.63
C THR A 143 -7.84 -28.47 -10.25
N LYS A 144 -8.69 -28.68 -11.26
CA LYS A 144 -9.36 -27.61 -12.02
C LYS A 144 -10.17 -26.63 -11.18
N SER A 145 -10.71 -27.07 -10.05
CA SER A 145 -11.50 -26.25 -9.13
C SER A 145 -10.67 -25.21 -8.36
N ILE A 146 -9.34 -25.41 -8.25
CA ILE A 146 -8.41 -24.59 -7.45
C ILE A 146 -7.71 -23.54 -8.33
N TRP A 147 -7.87 -23.62 -9.65
CA TRP A 147 -7.15 -22.78 -10.60
C TRP A 147 -7.43 -21.28 -10.41
N ILE A 148 -6.35 -20.49 -10.44
CA ILE A 148 -6.43 -19.03 -10.34
C ILE A 148 -7.14 -18.51 -11.58
N LYS A 149 -8.17 -17.68 -11.36
CA LYS A 149 -8.93 -17.06 -12.44
C LYS A 149 -8.31 -15.72 -12.81
N GLU A 150 -8.30 -15.41 -14.10
CA GLU A 150 -7.77 -14.15 -14.66
C GLU A 150 -8.46 -12.91 -14.06
N ASN A 151 -9.77 -12.99 -13.83
CA ASN A 151 -10.55 -11.98 -13.11
C ASN A 151 -10.69 -12.32 -11.62
N SER A 152 -9.56 -12.39 -10.92
CA SER A 152 -9.57 -12.60 -9.48
C SER A 152 -10.25 -11.43 -8.76
N ILE A 153 -11.17 -11.73 -7.86
CA ILE A 153 -11.83 -10.74 -6.98
C ILE A 153 -10.93 -10.33 -5.81
N VAL A 154 -9.81 -11.04 -5.59
CA VAL A 154 -8.90 -10.82 -4.47
C VAL A 154 -8.39 -9.38 -4.35
N PRO A 155 -7.97 -8.68 -5.42
CA PRO A 155 -7.55 -7.28 -5.32
C PRO A 155 -8.64 -6.34 -4.78
N PHE A 156 -9.89 -6.59 -5.15
CA PHE A 156 -11.02 -5.84 -4.65
C PHE A 156 -11.29 -6.14 -3.17
N ILE A 157 -11.20 -7.41 -2.76
CA ILE A 157 -11.34 -7.80 -1.35
C ILE A 157 -10.27 -7.12 -0.50
N VAL A 158 -9.01 -7.15 -0.94
CA VAL A 158 -7.90 -6.52 -0.21
C VAL A 158 -8.07 -5.01 -0.08
N LEU A 159 -8.56 -4.34 -1.13
CA LEU A 159 -8.88 -2.92 -1.07
C LEU A 159 -9.94 -2.62 -0.01
N ASN A 160 -11.04 -3.38 0.01
CA ASN A 160 -12.13 -3.20 0.97
C ASN A 160 -11.68 -3.53 2.40
N LEU A 161 -10.97 -4.65 2.58
CA LEU A 161 -10.44 -5.05 3.88
C LEU A 161 -9.52 -4.00 4.47
N TYR A 162 -8.68 -3.35 3.66
CA TYR A 162 -7.81 -2.29 4.15
C TYR A 162 -8.55 -0.98 4.41
N LEU A 163 -9.34 -0.49 3.45
CA LEU A 163 -9.99 0.83 3.52
C LEU A 163 -11.14 0.90 4.52
N LEU A 164 -11.82 -0.22 4.74
CA LEU A 164 -12.94 -0.34 5.67
C LEU A 164 -12.53 -0.94 7.03
N ASN A 165 -11.24 -1.17 7.25
CA ASN A 165 -10.76 -1.63 8.55
C ASN A 165 -10.97 -0.50 9.59
N PRO A 166 -11.70 -0.75 10.69
CA PRO A 166 -11.90 0.26 11.72
C PRO A 166 -10.57 0.79 12.27
N PHE A 167 -9.55 -0.07 12.41
CA PHE A 167 -8.24 0.34 12.88
C PHE A 167 -7.53 1.31 11.91
N THR A 168 -7.57 1.06 10.60
CA THR A 168 -6.93 1.96 9.62
C THR A 168 -7.65 3.31 9.58
N ILE A 169 -9.00 3.29 9.62
CA ILE A 169 -9.81 4.51 9.74
C ILE A 169 -9.40 5.30 10.99
N LEU A 170 -9.35 4.64 12.15
CA LEU A 170 -9.02 5.31 13.42
C LEU A 170 -7.60 5.87 13.44
N THR A 171 -6.60 5.12 12.97
CA THR A 171 -5.21 5.60 12.91
C THR A 171 -5.03 6.78 11.95
N CYS A 172 -5.79 6.81 10.84
CA CYS A 172 -5.83 7.93 9.90
C CYS A 172 -6.49 9.17 10.53
N VAL A 173 -7.65 8.99 11.17
CA VAL A 173 -8.38 10.06 11.90
C VAL A 173 -7.53 10.63 13.04
N ALA A 174 -6.76 9.78 13.73
CA ALA A 174 -5.82 10.20 14.77
C ALA A 174 -4.52 10.81 14.23
N GLN A 175 -4.33 10.92 12.91
CA GLN A 175 -3.14 11.50 12.28
C GLN A 175 -1.83 10.80 12.70
N SER A 176 -1.88 9.48 12.89
CA SER A 176 -0.69 8.73 13.31
C SER A 176 0.40 8.74 12.24
N THR A 177 1.63 9.10 12.61
CA THR A 177 2.80 9.08 11.70
C THR A 177 3.13 7.69 11.19
N ASN A 178 2.57 6.64 11.81
CA ASN A 178 2.71 5.26 11.37
C ASN A 178 2.22 5.04 9.93
N ILE A 179 1.37 5.93 9.41
CA ILE A 179 0.92 5.89 8.02
C ILE A 179 2.08 5.94 7.01
N ILE A 180 3.15 6.66 7.33
CA ILE A 180 4.34 6.78 6.47
C ILE A 180 5.05 5.43 6.39
N ASN A 181 5.23 4.76 7.55
CA ASN A 181 5.80 3.41 7.59
C ASN A 181 4.99 2.43 6.76
N ASN A 182 3.66 2.41 6.97
CA ASN A 182 2.76 1.52 6.25
C ASN A 182 2.78 1.77 4.74
N PHE A 183 2.85 3.04 4.32
CA PHE A 183 2.97 3.41 2.91
C PHE A 183 4.26 2.89 2.29
N VAL A 184 5.41 3.15 2.93
CA VAL A 184 6.71 2.70 2.41
C VAL A 184 6.79 1.17 2.35
N ILE A 185 6.24 0.46 3.35
CA ILE A 185 6.17 -1.02 3.35
C ILE A 185 5.28 -1.51 2.20
N SER A 186 4.12 -0.90 1.99
CA SER A 186 3.24 -1.30 0.88
C SER A 186 3.92 -1.10 -0.49
N LEU A 187 4.67 0.00 -0.65
CA LEU A 187 5.44 0.30 -1.86
C LEU A 187 6.62 -0.65 -2.04
N LEU A 188 7.29 -1.02 -0.94
CA LEU A 188 8.34 -2.03 -0.92
C LEU A 188 7.82 -3.36 -1.47
N LEU A 189 6.72 -3.88 -0.91
CA LEU A 189 6.12 -5.15 -1.32
C LEU A 189 5.66 -5.09 -2.78
N PHE A 190 5.05 -3.98 -3.21
CA PHE A 190 4.69 -3.76 -4.61
C PHE A 190 5.91 -3.82 -5.53
N SER A 191 6.99 -3.12 -5.17
CA SER A 191 8.25 -3.10 -5.93
C SER A 191 8.88 -4.49 -6.02
N MET A 192 8.85 -5.26 -4.93
CA MET A 192 9.30 -6.66 -4.91
C MET A 192 8.48 -7.53 -5.86
N SER A 193 7.15 -7.38 -5.88
CA SER A 193 6.26 -8.16 -6.77
C SER A 193 6.52 -7.89 -8.26
N LYS A 194 6.91 -6.66 -8.61
CA LYS A 194 7.30 -6.28 -9.98
C LYS A 194 8.75 -6.60 -10.33
N GLY A 195 9.60 -6.92 -9.34
CA GLY A 195 11.03 -7.13 -9.51
C GLY A 195 11.84 -5.84 -9.67
N TYR A 196 11.33 -4.71 -9.20
CA TYR A 196 12.04 -3.42 -9.21
C TYR A 196 13.03 -3.34 -8.06
N CYS A 197 14.23 -3.89 -8.27
CA CYS A 197 15.26 -4.00 -7.23
C CYS A 197 15.69 -2.64 -6.65
N SER A 198 15.89 -1.61 -7.49
CA SER A 198 16.33 -0.28 -7.04
C SER A 198 15.29 0.38 -6.13
N MET A 199 14.03 0.39 -6.55
CA MET A 199 12.94 0.95 -5.76
C MET A 199 12.76 0.18 -4.44
N ALA A 200 12.84 -1.16 -4.48
CA ALA A 200 12.78 -1.97 -3.27
C ALA A 200 13.91 -1.62 -2.29
N SER A 201 15.16 -1.51 -2.75
CA SER A 201 16.29 -1.14 -1.88
C SER A 201 16.11 0.24 -1.24
N ILE A 202 15.64 1.23 -2.00
CA ILE A 202 15.37 2.59 -1.48
C ILE A 202 14.28 2.53 -0.41
N CYS A 203 13.19 1.80 -0.67
CA CYS A 203 12.09 1.66 0.30
C CYS A 203 12.57 0.95 1.58
N VAL A 204 13.39 -0.10 1.48
CA VAL A 204 13.97 -0.78 2.67
C VAL A 204 14.86 0.15 3.48
N ALA A 205 15.73 0.92 2.82
CA ALA A 205 16.61 1.86 3.51
C ALA A 205 15.78 2.92 4.23
N PHE A 206 14.76 3.46 3.55
CA PHE A 206 13.89 4.49 4.11
C PHE A 206 13.04 3.98 5.28
N VAL A 207 12.45 2.79 5.16
CA VAL A 207 11.66 2.23 6.27
C VAL A 207 12.54 1.87 7.47
N SER A 208 13.76 1.36 7.24
CA SER A 208 14.71 1.02 8.32
C SER A 208 15.24 2.27 9.03
N TYR A 209 15.26 3.41 8.32
CA TYR A 209 15.57 4.71 8.90
C TYR A 209 14.42 5.23 9.79
N ILE A 210 13.15 5.03 9.37
CA ILE A 210 12.01 5.52 10.16
C ILE A 210 11.77 4.65 11.40
N SER A 211 11.88 3.33 11.26
CA SER A 211 11.67 2.36 12.34
C SER A 211 12.64 1.19 12.20
N LEU A 212 13.14 0.68 13.33
CA LEU A 212 14.09 -0.43 13.32
C LEU A 212 13.44 -1.76 12.97
N TYR A 213 12.17 -1.99 13.32
CA TYR A 213 11.53 -3.31 13.18
C TYR A 213 11.46 -3.83 11.72
N PRO A 214 11.13 -3.00 10.72
CA PRO A 214 11.13 -3.40 9.31
C PRO A 214 12.48 -3.85 8.73
N ILE A 215 13.59 -3.74 9.48
CA ILE A 215 14.90 -4.26 9.06
C ILE A 215 14.87 -5.77 8.74
N MET A 216 13.95 -6.52 9.35
CA MET A 216 13.75 -7.94 9.05
C MET A 216 13.32 -8.19 7.59
N LEU A 217 12.76 -7.18 6.91
CA LEU A 217 12.39 -7.24 5.50
C LEU A 217 13.59 -7.18 4.55
N ILE A 218 14.81 -6.95 5.03
CA ILE A 218 16.04 -7.06 4.22
C ILE A 218 16.17 -8.47 3.63
N VAL A 219 15.91 -9.51 4.43
CA VAL A 219 16.03 -10.91 4.00
C VAL A 219 15.13 -11.22 2.79
N PRO A 220 13.80 -10.99 2.83
CA PRO A 220 12.94 -11.27 1.68
C PRO A 220 13.26 -10.38 0.46
N VAL A 221 13.83 -9.19 0.66
CA VAL A 221 14.27 -8.31 -0.44
C VAL A 221 15.48 -8.89 -1.15
N ILE A 222 16.50 -9.35 -0.42
CA ILE A 222 17.67 -10.02 -1.01
C ILE A 222 17.24 -11.25 -1.83
N LEU A 223 16.34 -12.08 -1.27
CA LEU A 223 15.81 -13.25 -1.97
C LEU A 223 15.08 -12.87 -3.27
N SER A 224 14.29 -11.80 -3.22
CA SER A 224 13.56 -11.30 -4.40
C SER A 224 14.52 -10.81 -5.49
N VAL A 225 15.58 -10.08 -5.13
CA VAL A 225 16.62 -9.61 -6.06
C VAL A 225 17.34 -10.79 -6.72
N LYS A 226 17.69 -11.84 -5.94
CA LYS A 226 18.34 -13.05 -6.47
C LYS A 226 17.45 -13.75 -7.50
N LYS A 227 16.16 -13.91 -7.21
CA LYS A 227 15.19 -14.53 -8.13
C LYS A 227 15.09 -13.77 -9.46
N VAL A 228 15.07 -12.44 -9.43
CA VAL A 228 15.04 -11.60 -10.64
C VAL A 228 16.33 -11.74 -11.46
N ARG A 229 17.50 -11.74 -10.80
CA ARG A 229 18.79 -11.92 -11.49
C ARG A 229 18.93 -13.29 -12.15
N VAL A 230 18.51 -14.36 -11.48
CA VAL A 230 18.54 -15.72 -12.05
C VAL A 230 17.65 -15.81 -13.30
N LYS A 231 16.43 -15.26 -13.27
CA LYS A 231 15.55 -15.22 -14.45
C LYS A 231 16.17 -14.45 -15.63
N LYS A 232 16.80 -13.29 -15.37
CA LYS A 232 17.48 -12.50 -16.43
C LYS A 232 18.71 -13.21 -16.98
N GLY A 233 19.54 -13.83 -16.12
CA GLY A 233 20.72 -14.58 -16.55
C GLY A 233 20.37 -15.81 -17.39
N PHE A 234 19.34 -16.55 -16.99
CA PHE A 234 18.81 -17.68 -17.78
C PHE A 234 18.25 -17.21 -19.14
N PHE A 235 17.54 -16.09 -19.18
CA PHE A 235 17.00 -15.54 -20.43
C PHE A 235 18.11 -15.08 -21.41
N ILE A 236 19.25 -14.60 -20.92
CA ILE A 236 20.40 -14.22 -21.76
C ILE A 236 21.11 -15.47 -22.30
N LEU A 237 21.30 -16.51 -21.48
CA LEU A 237 21.95 -17.76 -21.88
C LEU A 237 21.14 -18.59 -22.88
N VAL A 238 19.81 -18.52 -22.85
CA VAL A 238 18.93 -19.26 -23.77
C VAL A 238 18.80 -18.57 -25.14
N ASN A 239 19.10 -17.27 -25.23
CA ASN A 239 18.99 -16.48 -26.48
C ASN A 239 20.35 -16.12 -27.10
N SER A 240 21.45 -16.75 -26.65
CA SER A 240 22.81 -16.58 -27.19
C SER A 240 23.31 -17.88 -27.79
#